data_AF-A0A2N1FC40-F1
#
_entry.id   AF-A0A2N1FC40-F1
#
_cell.length_a   1.000
_cell.length_b   1.000
_cell.length_c   1.000
_cell.angle_alpha   90.00
_cell.angle_beta   90.00
_cell.angle_gamma   90.00
#
_symmetry.space_group_name_H-M   'P 1'
#
loop_
_entity.id
_entity.type
_entity.pdbx_description
1 polymer ?
#
loop_
_entity_poly.entity_id
_entity_poly.type
_entity_poly.pdbx_seq_one_letter_code
_entity_poly.pdbx_strand_id
1 'polypeptide(L)'
;MIHDLPVVQVNIEFRYASFKSTDEILVRITLTNNNTQEQNILFDKPRVSTGGPWGTIAKVVSLKTNESVLKHENKAILSSQFYKEEELKHYYYNLKPNESITREFKLRDIVVFDTNDYNLPKGRYEIQLSYYTNTSNSLILIIE
;
A
#
# COMPACT_ATOMS: atom_id res chain seq x y z
N MET A 1 25.36 1.56 -0.25
CA MET A 1 24.96 0.28 -0.85
C MET A 1 23.59 0.50 -1.43
N ILE A 2 23.44 0.39 -2.75
CA ILE A 2 22.10 0.33 -3.35
C ILE A 2 21.64 -1.09 -3.06
N HIS A 3 20.73 -1.27 -2.10
CA HIS A 3 20.06 -2.56 -1.98
C HIS A 3 19.32 -2.79 -3.30
N ASP A 4 19.54 -3.96 -3.92
CA ASP A 4 18.75 -4.34 -5.09
C ASP A 4 17.26 -4.17 -4.75
N LEU A 5 16.53 -3.46 -5.61
CA LEU A 5 15.11 -3.23 -5.39
C LEU A 5 14.41 -4.59 -5.29
N PRO A 6 13.50 -4.79 -4.32
CA PRO A 6 12.82 -6.06 -4.16
C PRO A 6 12.12 -6.48 -5.45
N VAL A 7 12.27 -7.73 -5.85
CA VAL A 7 11.52 -8.33 -6.97
C VAL A 7 10.43 -9.21 -6.40
N VAL A 8 9.23 -8.64 -6.28
CA VAL A 8 8.09 -9.32 -5.64
C VAL A 8 6.85 -9.25 -6.51
N GLN A 9 6.01 -10.28 -6.43
CA GLN A 9 4.64 -10.16 -6.87
C GLN A 9 3.84 -9.45 -5.78
N VAL A 10 3.12 -8.39 -6.16
CA VAL A 10 2.19 -7.68 -5.27
C VAL A 10 0.77 -8.09 -5.61
N ASN A 11 0.00 -8.51 -4.63
CA ASN A 11 -1.42 -8.77 -4.78
C ASN A 11 -2.20 -7.99 -3.72
N ILE A 12 -3.29 -7.35 -4.14
CA ILE A 12 -4.23 -6.66 -3.25
C ILE A 12 -5.60 -7.29 -3.33
N GLU A 13 -6.30 -7.29 -2.20
CA GLU A 13 -7.70 -7.69 -2.11
C GLU A 13 -8.44 -6.83 -1.08
N PHE A 14 -9.73 -6.60 -1.34
CA PHE A 14 -10.65 -6.04 -0.35
C PHE A 14 -11.48 -7.17 0.26
N ARG A 15 -11.85 -7.01 1.53
CA ARG A 15 -12.78 -7.95 2.18
C ARG A 15 -14.18 -7.91 1.56
N TYR A 16 -14.58 -6.75 1.06
CA TYR A 16 -15.88 -6.49 0.45
C TYR A 16 -15.70 -5.71 -0.85
N ALA A 17 -16.66 -5.81 -1.77
CA ALA A 17 -16.63 -5.07 -3.04
C ALA A 17 -17.30 -3.69 -2.96
N SER A 18 -18.13 -3.46 -1.93
CA SER A 18 -18.90 -2.23 -1.73
C SER A 18 -18.81 -1.76 -0.28
N PHE A 19 -18.75 -0.46 -0.09
CA PHE A 19 -18.55 0.22 1.19
C PHE A 19 -19.41 1.48 1.25
N LYS A 20 -19.83 1.89 2.44
CA LYS A 20 -20.37 3.24 2.66
C LYS A 20 -19.21 4.25 2.69
N SER A 21 -19.50 5.52 2.43
CA SER A 21 -18.49 6.59 2.46
C SER A 21 -17.75 6.73 3.80
N THR A 22 -18.35 6.27 4.90
CA THR A 22 -17.77 6.31 6.25
C THR A 22 -17.07 5.02 6.67
N ASP A 23 -17.14 3.97 5.85
CA ASP A 23 -16.60 2.67 6.22
C ASP A 23 -15.07 2.67 6.21
N GLU A 24 -14.49 1.88 7.11
CA GLU A 24 -13.05 1.60 7.05
C GLU A 24 -12.76 0.59 5.93
N ILE A 25 -12.18 1.07 4.84
CA ILE A 25 -11.78 0.23 3.72
C ILE A 25 -10.48 -0.49 4.07
N LEU A 26 -10.58 -1.78 4.40
CA LEU A 26 -9.44 -2.64 4.69
C LEU A 26 -8.91 -3.27 3.41
N VAL A 27 -7.62 -3.03 3.14
CA VAL A 27 -6.88 -3.57 2.02
C VAL A 27 -5.91 -4.60 2.55
N ARG A 28 -6.05 -5.84 2.09
CA ARG A 28 -5.06 -6.87 2.35
C ARG A 28 -4.06 -6.86 1.20
N ILE A 29 -2.79 -6.74 1.56
CA ILE A 29 -1.67 -6.69 0.64
C ILE A 29 -0.80 -7.91 0.91
N THR A 30 -0.50 -8.65 -0.16
CA THR A 30 0.41 -9.80 -0.14
C THR A 30 1.61 -9.49 -1.02
N LEU A 31 2.80 -9.61 -0.44
CA LEU A 31 4.06 -9.59 -1.18
C LEU A 31 4.59 -11.02 -1.24
N THR A 32 4.83 -11.53 -2.45
CA THR A 32 5.44 -12.85 -2.66
C THR A 32 6.81 -12.66 -3.31
N ASN A 33 7.84 -13.26 -2.74
CA ASN A 33 9.16 -13.28 -3.36
C ASN A 33 9.11 -14.09 -4.67
N ASN A 34 9.20 -13.41 -5.82
CA ASN A 34 9.23 -14.03 -7.14
C ASN A 34 10.66 -14.13 -7.72
N ASN A 35 11.67 -13.84 -6.90
CA ASN A 35 13.07 -14.03 -7.22
C ASN A 35 13.49 -15.48 -6.92
N THR A 36 14.53 -15.96 -7.58
CA THR A 36 15.14 -17.28 -7.31
C THR A 36 16.01 -17.29 -6.06
N GLN A 37 16.29 -16.11 -5.49
CA GLN A 37 17.07 -15.92 -4.28
C GLN A 37 16.22 -15.37 -3.14
N GLU A 38 16.71 -15.56 -1.93
CA GLU A 38 16.17 -14.97 -0.70
C GLU A 38 16.27 -13.44 -0.74
N GLN A 39 15.25 -12.75 -0.23
CA GLN A 39 15.19 -11.28 -0.21
C GLN A 39 14.83 -10.76 1.19
N ASN A 40 15.56 -9.73 1.62
CA ASN A 40 15.23 -8.98 2.84
C ASN A 40 14.33 -7.78 2.48
N ILE A 41 13.14 -7.73 3.09
CA ILE A 41 12.07 -6.81 2.69
C ILE A 41 11.57 -6.04 3.91
N LEU A 42 11.54 -4.71 3.82
CA LEU A 42 10.95 -3.84 4.83
C LEU A 42 9.55 -3.42 4.36
N PHE A 43 8.50 -3.83 5.09
CA PHE A 43 7.13 -3.66 4.59
C PHE A 43 6.20 -2.92 5.55
N ASP A 44 5.91 -3.45 6.73
CA ASP A 44 4.85 -2.90 7.61
C ASP A 44 5.36 -2.30 8.91
N LYS A 45 6.66 -2.42 9.18
CA LYS A 45 7.32 -2.00 10.43
C LYS A 45 8.67 -1.36 10.11
N PRO A 46 9.15 -0.45 10.98
CA PRO A 46 8.41 0.18 12.08
C PRO A 46 7.28 1.08 11.55
N ARG A 47 6.18 1.20 12.29
CA ARG A 47 5.04 2.06 11.91
C ARG A 47 5.25 3.48 12.46
N VAL A 48 5.21 4.47 11.57
CA VAL A 48 5.21 5.90 11.94
C VAL A 48 3.78 6.38 12.19
N SER A 49 3.62 7.47 12.95
CA SER A 49 2.30 8.03 13.32
C SER A 49 1.48 8.51 12.12
N THR A 50 2.14 8.89 11.02
CA THR A 50 1.49 9.28 9.76
C THR A 50 1.14 8.09 8.86
N GLY A 51 1.64 6.89 9.18
CA GLY A 51 1.18 5.62 8.63
C GLY A 51 1.59 5.30 7.18
N GLY A 52 1.31 4.06 6.79
CA GLY A 52 1.53 3.50 5.45
C GLY A 52 2.58 2.37 5.45
N PRO A 53 2.39 1.30 4.67
CA PRO A 53 3.47 0.34 4.44
C PRO A 53 4.64 1.01 3.72
N TRP A 54 5.85 0.61 4.10
CA TRP A 54 7.11 1.04 3.50
C TRP A 54 7.11 0.78 1.99
N GLY A 55 7.79 1.65 1.26
CA GLY A 55 7.97 1.52 -0.19
C GLY A 55 6.67 1.47 -1.00
N THR A 56 5.51 1.77 -0.40
CA THR A 56 4.22 1.57 -1.05
C THR A 56 3.64 2.89 -1.53
N ILE A 57 3.24 2.95 -2.79
CA ILE A 57 2.43 4.04 -3.35
C ILE A 57 1.10 3.46 -3.83
N ALA A 58 0.07 4.29 -3.85
CA ALA A 58 -1.23 3.90 -4.32
C ALA A 58 -1.70 4.82 -5.44
N LYS A 59 -2.46 4.23 -6.36
CA LYS A 59 -3.22 4.94 -7.35
C LYS A 59 -4.70 4.66 -7.10
N VAL A 60 -5.50 5.73 -6.96
CA VAL A 60 -6.96 5.64 -6.86
C VAL A 60 -7.56 6.59 -7.89
N VAL A 61 -8.22 6.03 -8.90
CA VAL A 61 -8.80 6.78 -10.03
C VAL A 61 -10.30 6.65 -10.03
N SER A 62 -11.00 7.78 -10.18
CA SER A 62 -12.45 7.80 -10.42
C SER A 62 -12.75 7.22 -11.80
N LEU A 63 -13.54 6.15 -11.88
CA LEU A 63 -13.95 5.58 -13.18
C LEU A 63 -14.89 6.50 -13.97
N LYS A 64 -15.50 7.50 -13.31
CA LYS A 64 -16.39 8.46 -13.95
C LYS A 64 -15.62 9.55 -14.69
N THR A 65 -14.55 10.05 -14.08
CA THR A 65 -13.78 11.20 -14.59
C THR A 65 -12.42 10.81 -15.16
N ASN A 66 -11.95 9.59 -14.87
CA ASN A 66 -10.61 9.11 -15.18
C ASN A 66 -9.49 9.95 -14.54
N GLU A 67 -9.80 10.63 -13.43
CA GLU A 67 -8.86 11.47 -12.68
C GLU A 67 -8.50 10.83 -11.34
N SER A 68 -7.29 11.13 -10.87
CA SER A 68 -6.87 10.76 -9.51
C SER A 68 -7.74 11.48 -8.48
N VAL A 69 -8.11 10.77 -7.42
CA VAL A 69 -8.82 11.34 -6.26
C VAL A 69 -7.92 11.46 -5.03
N LEU A 70 -6.60 11.38 -5.24
CA LEU A 70 -5.60 11.45 -4.19
C LEU A 70 -4.91 12.81 -4.16
N LYS A 71 -4.80 13.37 -2.96
CA LYS A 71 -3.89 14.47 -2.66
C LYS A 71 -2.46 13.97 -2.49
N HIS A 72 -2.31 12.81 -1.85
CA HIS A 72 -1.02 12.13 -1.69
C HIS A 72 -1.18 10.62 -1.90
N GLU A 73 -0.31 10.07 -2.75
CA GLU A 73 -0.27 8.64 -3.13
C GLU A 73 0.36 7.74 -2.06
N ASN A 74 1.10 8.34 -1.12
CA ASN A 74 1.68 7.68 0.05
C ASN A 74 1.68 8.67 1.22
N LYS A 75 1.06 8.29 2.33
CA LYS A 75 0.96 9.09 3.55
C LYS A 75 2.26 9.08 4.38
N ALA A 76 3.12 8.08 4.21
CA ALA A 76 4.41 7.99 4.88
C ALA A 76 5.36 9.14 4.49
N ILE A 77 5.14 9.81 3.34
CA ILE A 77 5.89 11.03 2.97
C ILE A 77 5.70 12.17 3.98
N LEU A 78 4.62 12.14 4.76
CA LEU A 78 4.33 13.13 5.79
C LEU A 78 5.05 12.83 7.12
N SER A 79 5.72 11.68 7.23
CA SER A 79 6.51 11.33 8.40
C SER A 79 7.76 12.18 8.48
N SER A 80 8.01 12.78 9.64
CA SER A 80 9.30 13.41 9.97
C SER A 80 10.29 12.42 10.58
N GLN A 81 9.93 11.14 10.70
CA GLN A 81 10.75 10.15 11.39
C GLN A 81 11.79 9.54 10.44
N PHE A 82 13.05 9.67 10.83
CA PHE A 82 14.19 9.05 10.16
C PHE A 82 14.63 7.82 10.94
N TYR A 83 14.98 6.75 10.23
CA TYR A 83 15.47 5.51 10.81
C TYR A 83 16.90 5.25 10.34
N LYS A 84 17.77 4.83 11.25
CA LYS A 84 19.09 4.30 10.94
C LYS A 84 18.97 2.82 10.59
N GLU A 85 19.88 2.32 9.77
CA GLU A 85 19.89 0.90 9.35
C GLU A 85 19.94 -0.08 10.53
N GLU A 86 20.68 0.28 11.58
CA GLU A 86 20.78 -0.52 12.81
C GLU A 86 19.44 -0.69 13.54
N GLU A 87 18.52 0.28 13.37
CA GLU A 87 17.16 0.24 13.93
C GLU A 87 16.22 -0.58 13.04
N LEU A 88 16.50 -0.63 11.73
CA LEU A 88 15.68 -1.34 10.74
C LEU A 88 15.98 -2.84 10.68
N LYS A 89 17.20 -3.27 11.07
CA LYS A 89 17.67 -4.66 10.96
C LYS A 89 16.72 -5.71 11.55
N HIS A 90 15.93 -5.35 12.57
CA HIS A 90 15.00 -6.25 13.25
C HIS A 90 13.60 -6.29 12.63
N TYR A 91 13.31 -5.43 11.65
CA TYR A 91 12.00 -5.30 11.02
C TYR A 91 11.95 -5.87 9.61
N TYR A 92 13.09 -6.27 9.05
CA TYR A 92 13.13 -6.95 7.76
C TYR A 92 12.46 -8.32 7.83
N TYR A 93 11.64 -8.60 6.83
CA TYR A 93 11.19 -9.93 6.49
C TYR A 93 12.22 -10.57 5.58
N ASN A 94 12.71 -11.71 5.99
CA ASN A 94 13.53 -12.55 5.14
C ASN A 94 12.60 -13.53 4.43
N LEU A 95 12.38 -13.33 3.12
CA LEU A 95 11.51 -14.17 2.30
C LEU A 95 12.35 -15.05 1.39
N LYS A 96 12.21 -16.36 1.51
CA LYS A 96 12.76 -17.32 0.55
C LYS A 96 11.97 -17.29 -0.77
N PRO A 97 12.48 -17.89 -1.85
CA PRO A 97 11.76 -17.99 -3.11
C PRO A 97 10.34 -18.55 -2.90
N ASN A 98 9.35 -17.86 -3.45
CA ASN A 98 7.91 -18.14 -3.34
C ASN A 98 7.28 -17.97 -1.94
N GLU A 99 8.03 -17.53 -0.92
CA GLU A 99 7.43 -17.17 0.36
C GLU A 99 6.69 -15.84 0.26
N SER A 100 5.61 -15.73 1.04
CA SER A 100 4.74 -14.58 1.05
C SER A 100 4.61 -13.98 2.45
N ILE A 101 4.44 -12.67 2.49
CA ILE A 101 3.90 -11.96 3.66
C ILE A 101 2.61 -11.27 3.30
N THR A 102 1.64 -11.37 4.20
CA THR A 102 0.33 -10.76 4.02
C THR A 102 0.03 -9.86 5.20
N ARG A 103 -0.40 -8.63 4.92
CA ARG A 103 -0.77 -7.63 5.93
C ARG A 103 -2.01 -6.89 5.51
N GLU A 104 -2.76 -6.44 6.51
CA GLU A 104 -3.98 -5.66 6.31
C GLU A 104 -3.75 -4.23 6.78
N PHE A 105 -4.20 -3.28 5.97
CA PHE A 105 -4.08 -1.84 6.21
C PHE A 105 -5.40 -1.15 5.90
N LYS A 106 -5.70 -0.07 6.62
CA LYS A 106 -6.77 0.83 6.19
C LYS A 106 -6.26 1.60 4.99
N LEU A 107 -7.06 1.75 3.93
CA LEU A 107 -6.65 2.49 2.74
C LEU A 107 -6.22 3.93 3.09
N ARG A 108 -6.92 4.56 4.03
CA ARG A 108 -6.62 5.90 4.58
C ARG A 108 -5.30 6.00 5.38
N ASP A 109 -4.71 4.87 5.73
CA ASP A 109 -3.38 4.82 6.34
C ASP A 109 -2.30 4.81 5.26
N ILE A 110 -2.65 4.43 4.01
CA ILE A 110 -1.74 4.40 2.86
C ILE A 110 -1.80 5.74 2.11
N VAL A 111 -2.98 6.31 1.91
CA VAL A 111 -3.19 7.49 1.05
C VAL A 111 -3.86 8.66 1.76
N VAL A 112 -3.84 9.83 1.11
CA VAL A 112 -4.67 10.98 1.47
C VAL A 112 -5.58 11.32 0.30
N PHE A 113 -6.89 11.27 0.51
CA PHE A 113 -7.88 11.64 -0.51
C PHE A 113 -7.97 13.16 -0.67
N ASP A 114 -8.20 13.61 -1.91
CA ASP A 114 -8.38 15.03 -2.22
C ASP A 114 -9.85 15.44 -2.04
N THR A 115 -10.30 15.39 -0.79
CA THR A 115 -11.66 15.74 -0.38
C THR A 115 -11.64 16.48 0.95
N ASN A 116 -12.70 17.27 1.21
CA ASN A 116 -12.76 18.13 2.40
C ASN A 116 -12.74 17.34 3.72
N ASP A 117 -13.27 16.11 3.73
CA ASP A 117 -13.36 15.23 4.89
C ASP A 117 -12.37 14.05 4.84
N TYR A 118 -11.49 14.03 3.82
CA TYR A 118 -10.56 12.94 3.54
C TYR A 118 -11.22 11.57 3.38
N ASN A 119 -12.50 11.53 2.98
CA ASN A 119 -13.18 10.29 2.60
C ASN A 119 -13.46 10.27 1.08
N LEU A 120 -13.65 9.07 0.54
CA LEU A 120 -14.09 8.94 -0.84
C LEU A 120 -15.60 9.24 -0.94
N PRO A 121 -16.03 10.09 -1.89
CA PRO A 121 -17.44 10.28 -2.14
C PRO A 121 -18.05 9.04 -2.80
N LYS A 122 -19.37 9.03 -2.94
CA LYS A 122 -20.08 7.95 -3.63
C LYS A 122 -19.61 7.83 -5.08
N GLY A 123 -19.30 6.61 -5.52
CA GLY A 123 -18.73 6.39 -6.84
C GLY A 123 -18.09 5.02 -7.02
N ARG A 124 -17.45 4.84 -8.18
CA ARG A 124 -16.68 3.65 -8.52
C ARG A 124 -15.24 4.06 -8.81
N TYR A 125 -14.30 3.37 -8.18
CA TYR A 125 -12.89 3.70 -8.21
C TYR A 125 -12.07 2.50 -8.61
N GLU A 126 -11.06 2.71 -9.45
CA GLU A 126 -10.01 1.71 -9.66
C GLU A 126 -8.87 1.97 -8.68
N ILE A 127 -8.41 0.92 -8.00
CA ILE A 127 -7.33 0.96 -7.04
C ILE A 127 -6.22 0.02 -7.48
N GLN A 128 -4.99 0.51 -7.42
CA GLN A 128 -3.78 -0.27 -7.65
C GLN A 128 -2.70 0.22 -6.66
N LEU A 129 -1.92 -0.70 -6.11
CA LEU A 129 -0.77 -0.37 -5.26
C LEU A 129 0.52 -0.79 -5.95
N SER A 130 1.60 -0.07 -5.69
CA SER A 130 2.94 -0.49 -6.05
C SER A 130 3.82 -0.54 -4.82
N TYR A 131 4.61 -1.61 -4.69
CA TYR A 131 5.68 -1.73 -3.71
C TYR A 131 7.03 -1.60 -4.44
N TYR A 132 7.70 -0.47 -4.23
CA TYR A 132 8.77 0.01 -5.11
C TYR A 132 8.32 0.01 -6.58
N THR A 133 9.00 -0.75 -7.43
CA THR A 133 8.70 -0.85 -8.87
C THR A 133 7.72 -1.97 -9.21
N ASN A 134 7.24 -2.73 -8.21
CA ASN A 134 6.35 -3.86 -8.43
C ASN A 134 4.90 -3.42 -8.24
N THR A 135 4.10 -3.54 -9.29
CA THR A 135 2.71 -3.10 -9.30
C THR A 135 1.76 -4.27 -9.07
N SER A 136 0.69 -4.03 -8.30
CA SER A 136 -0.35 -5.01 -8.02
C SER A 136 -1.33 -5.20 -9.17
N ASN A 137 -2.19 -6.20 -9.01
CA ASN A 137 -3.49 -6.21 -9.69
C ASN A 137 -4.29 -4.92 -9.41
N SER A 138 -5.17 -4.57 -10.34
CA SER A 138 -6.18 -3.53 -10.14
C SER A 138 -7.46 -4.12 -9.53
N LEU A 139 -8.10 -3.36 -8.64
CA LEU A 139 -9.39 -3.69 -8.07
C LEU A 139 -10.40 -2.56 -8.27
N ILE A 140 -11.67 -2.94 -8.41
CA ILE A 140 -12.77 -1.97 -8.40
C ILE A 140 -13.36 -1.87 -7.00
N LEU A 141 -13.39 -0.65 -6.49
CA LEU A 141 -14.01 -0.26 -5.23
C LEU A 141 -15.30 0.50 -5.53
N ILE A 142 -16.39 0.13 -4.85
CA ILE A 142 -17.68 0.82 -4.94
C ILE A 142 -17.97 1.52 -3.61
N ILE A 143 -18.29 2.81 -3.66
CA ILE A 143 -18.74 3.61 -2.52
C ILE A 143 -20.23 3.97 -2.71
N GLU A 144 -21.07 3.55 -1.78
CA GLU A 144 -22.54 3.67 -1.80
C GLU A 144 -23.13 4.84 -1.00
#